data_AF-K8EB43-F1
#
_entry.id   AF-K8EB43-F1
#
_cell.length_a   1.000
_cell.length_b   1.000
_cell.length_c   1.000
_cell.angle_alpha   90.00
_cell.angle_beta   90.00
_cell.angle_gamma   90.00
#
_symmetry.space_group_name_H-M   'P 1'
#
loop_
_entity.id
_entity.type
_entity.pdbx_description
1 polymer ?
#
loop_
_entity_poly.entity_id
_entity_poly.type
_entity_poly.pdbx_seq_one_letter_code
_entity_poly.pdbx_strand_id
1 'polypeptide(L)'
;MKKFITLFLITIFVFSMAGFANAEPANITEALATANDELRDKNNGTDYFKSVNKQGKPINEANWAKSRLFTYGTPQEASPGKNDFDPVTNQYRYHGYTRNGEKYTNTFFRNDTTDTLDVNSANWIPWPWANTAVQNFVTNVMREPALESNNPFNNDPALLKSIIMGMENVTQYNPYIKFKRDSRQWQQYVHILQPPTKYTFGMGRLFHMKNGNIWYLTIPLTPLALTADPDFSVTLEVEKFRDTKPGDKVTSTVTYKLNQDHPRAERAWLRLHHQVGNTEYPVKLQPLNPADAPNSNGYVTFQPGESKTYKYTFTVQSTSKKIIARINPVDSANDKDWNNNRDEADIFSGYDVGITVVSQYGKDISIERGKTDTLPFLAIIKRYDQEGGTIPVKLTLTGPGGTVTKILNMTSGQRIDVPYKFTVNSTPKTYKVHGEVWPPDKSWEDIKPKNNVSEASITTKTFGLAPGENEIRVNLGGI
;
A
#
# COMPACT_ATOMS: atom_id res chain seq x y z
N MET A 1 -25.91 -25.31 -36.47
CA MET A 1 -26.19 -23.97 -35.89
C MET A 1 -25.98 -24.00 -34.38
N LYS A 2 -24.77 -23.66 -33.93
CA LYS A 2 -24.46 -23.29 -32.54
C LYS A 2 -23.64 -22.01 -32.65
N LYS A 3 -24.21 -20.91 -32.15
CA LYS A 3 -23.73 -19.54 -32.32
C LYS A 3 -22.37 -19.39 -31.64
N PHE A 4 -21.33 -19.12 -32.43
CA PHE A 4 -20.09 -18.53 -31.96
C PHE A 4 -20.40 -17.11 -31.48
N ILE A 5 -20.52 -16.93 -30.16
CA ILE A 5 -20.40 -15.62 -29.54
C ILE A 5 -18.91 -15.45 -29.24
N THR A 6 -18.15 -15.12 -30.27
CA THR A 6 -16.83 -14.49 -30.11
C THR A 6 -17.11 -13.00 -30.09
N LEU A 7 -17.52 -12.49 -28.92
CA LEU A 7 -17.84 -11.09 -28.74
C LEU A 7 -16.53 -10.32 -28.49
N PHE A 8 -16.08 -9.63 -29.55
CA PHE A 8 -15.37 -8.35 -29.55
C PHE A 8 -14.73 -7.92 -28.21
N LEU A 9 -13.45 -8.22 -28.04
CA LEU A 9 -12.58 -7.67 -26.98
C LEU A 9 -11.50 -6.76 -27.57
N ILE A 10 -11.78 -6.15 -28.73
CA ILE A 10 -10.90 -5.23 -29.45
C ILE A 10 -11.74 -4.15 -30.12
N THR A 11 -12.49 -3.35 -29.35
CA THR A 11 -12.82 -1.97 -29.72
C THR A 11 -13.23 -1.24 -28.44
N ILE A 12 -12.65 -0.06 -28.22
CA ILE A 12 -12.97 0.86 -27.10
C ILE A 12 -12.26 0.48 -25.77
N PHE A 13 -10.92 0.46 -25.79
CA PHE A 13 -10.17 0.99 -24.64
C PHE A 13 -10.32 2.53 -24.71
N VAL A 14 -11.53 3.03 -24.41
CA VAL A 14 -11.70 4.45 -24.08
C VAL A 14 -11.09 4.58 -22.70
N PHE A 15 -9.86 5.04 -22.71
CA PHE A 15 -9.11 5.50 -21.56
C PHE A 15 -9.94 6.53 -20.80
N SER A 16 -10.69 6.09 -19.79
CA SER A 16 -11.13 6.96 -18.71
C SER A 16 -9.94 7.15 -17.75
N MET A 17 -8.87 7.78 -18.25
CA MET A 17 -7.74 8.23 -17.43
C MET A 17 -8.14 9.52 -16.70
N ALA A 18 -9.03 9.41 -15.72
CA ALA A 18 -9.25 10.47 -14.73
C ALA A 18 -8.18 10.36 -13.63
N GLY A 19 -6.91 10.61 -13.98
CA GLY A 19 -5.80 10.44 -13.02
C GLY A 19 -4.47 11.09 -13.40
N PHE A 20 -4.22 11.42 -14.66
CA PHE A 20 -3.04 12.22 -15.03
C PHE A 20 -3.42 13.68 -15.16
N ALA A 21 -2.79 14.54 -14.36
CA ALA A 21 -2.93 16.01 -14.44
C ALA A 21 -2.42 16.62 -15.76
N ASN A 22 -1.95 15.81 -16.72
CA ASN A 22 -1.73 16.23 -18.10
C ASN A 22 -2.83 15.61 -18.96
N ALA A 23 -3.76 16.43 -19.43
CA ALA A 23 -4.78 16.03 -20.40
C ALA A 23 -4.12 15.36 -21.63
N GLU A 24 -4.83 14.42 -22.26
CA GLU A 24 -4.39 13.87 -23.55
C GLU A 24 -4.21 15.02 -24.55
N PRO A 25 -3.16 15.02 -25.38
CA PRO A 25 -2.95 16.07 -26.37
C PRO A 25 -4.18 16.22 -27.28
N ALA A 26 -4.69 17.45 -27.45
CA ALA A 26 -5.91 17.70 -28.19
C ALA A 26 -5.72 17.51 -29.71
N ASN A 27 -4.49 17.68 -30.21
CA ASN A 27 -4.14 17.57 -31.62
C ASN A 27 -2.72 17.01 -31.82
N ILE A 28 -2.35 16.72 -33.07
CA ILE A 28 -1.04 16.11 -33.38
C ILE A 28 0.14 17.03 -33.04
N THR A 29 -0.02 18.34 -33.16
CA THR A 29 1.06 19.31 -32.86
C THR A 29 1.40 19.29 -31.38
N GLU A 30 0.38 19.33 -30.51
CA GLU A 30 0.55 19.20 -29.07
C GLU A 30 1.11 17.82 -28.68
N ALA A 31 0.67 16.77 -29.38
CA ALA A 31 1.16 15.41 -29.14
C ALA A 31 2.65 15.27 -29.49
N LEU A 32 3.08 15.87 -30.61
CA LEU A 32 4.48 15.90 -31.02
C LEU A 32 5.33 16.71 -30.04
N ALA A 33 4.84 17.87 -29.57
CA ALA A 33 5.53 18.68 -28.57
C ALA A 33 5.72 17.91 -27.27
N THR A 34 4.65 17.31 -26.75
CA THR A 34 4.67 16.49 -25.53
C THR A 34 5.63 15.30 -25.68
N ALA A 35 5.54 14.58 -26.79
CA ALA A 35 6.43 13.46 -27.09
C ALA A 35 7.90 13.88 -27.20
N ASN A 36 8.19 15.04 -27.80
CA ASN A 36 9.54 15.56 -27.92
C ASN A 36 10.11 16.02 -26.58
N ASP A 37 9.30 16.65 -25.73
CA ASP A 37 9.73 17.05 -24.39
C ASP A 37 10.09 15.82 -23.54
N GLU A 38 9.32 14.74 -23.65
CA GLU A 38 9.62 13.46 -22.98
C GLU A 38 10.94 12.82 -23.45
N LEU A 39 11.24 12.94 -24.74
CA LEU A 39 12.40 12.30 -25.36
C LEU A 39 13.64 13.20 -25.42
N ARG A 40 13.51 14.48 -25.04
CA ARG A 40 14.52 15.53 -25.26
C ARG A 40 15.88 15.16 -24.68
N ASP A 41 15.92 14.75 -23.42
CA ASP A 41 17.16 14.41 -22.73
C ASP A 41 17.87 13.22 -23.39
N LYS A 42 17.11 12.20 -23.81
CA LYS A 42 17.63 11.02 -24.49
C LYS A 42 18.07 11.31 -25.92
N ASN A 43 17.47 12.31 -26.56
CA ASN A 43 17.76 12.69 -27.94
C ASN A 43 18.68 13.92 -28.03
N ASN A 44 19.65 14.01 -27.12
CA ASN A 44 20.70 15.06 -27.10
C ASN A 44 20.13 16.49 -27.11
N GLY A 45 19.05 16.74 -26.39
CA GLY A 45 18.39 18.04 -26.30
C GLY A 45 17.52 18.40 -27.51
N THR A 46 17.43 17.54 -28.53
CA THR A 46 16.74 17.83 -29.79
C THR A 46 15.42 17.09 -29.94
N ASP A 47 14.51 17.67 -30.74
CA ASP A 47 13.24 17.04 -31.09
C ASP A 47 13.45 15.79 -31.95
N TYR A 48 12.95 14.64 -31.46
CA TYR A 48 12.99 13.38 -32.19
C TYR A 48 11.95 13.39 -33.32
N PHE A 49 10.67 13.58 -32.98
CA PHE A 49 9.59 13.70 -33.94
C PHE A 49 9.59 15.09 -34.57
N LYS A 50 9.27 15.16 -35.87
CA LYS A 50 9.23 16.42 -36.64
C LYS A 50 8.00 16.43 -37.54
N SER A 51 7.74 17.53 -38.23
CA SER A 51 6.70 17.59 -39.26
C SER A 51 7.01 16.75 -40.50
N VAL A 52 8.29 16.44 -40.75
CA VAL A 52 8.76 15.57 -41.83
C VAL A 52 9.83 14.58 -41.34
N ASN A 53 9.86 13.37 -41.91
CA ASN A 53 10.90 12.39 -41.62
C ASN A 53 12.21 12.67 -42.39
N LYS A 54 13.25 11.82 -42.22
CA LYS A 54 14.56 12.01 -42.89
C LYS A 54 14.49 11.90 -44.41
N GLN A 55 13.40 11.33 -44.94
CA GLN A 55 13.14 11.17 -46.37
C GLN A 55 12.18 12.24 -46.92
N GLY A 56 11.82 13.25 -46.12
CA GLY A 56 10.93 14.35 -46.54
C GLY A 56 9.44 13.98 -46.58
N LYS A 57 9.03 12.85 -46.01
CA LYS A 57 7.62 12.48 -45.90
C LYS A 57 6.96 13.23 -44.74
N PRO A 58 5.77 13.83 -44.94
CA PRO A 58 5.07 14.57 -43.89
C PRO A 58 4.50 13.62 -42.83
N ILE A 59 4.30 14.12 -41.62
CA ILE A 59 3.58 13.41 -40.56
C ILE A 59 2.15 13.08 -41.03
N ASN A 60 1.66 11.88 -40.70
CA ASN A 60 0.36 11.39 -41.11
C ASN A 60 -0.70 11.69 -40.05
N GLU A 61 -1.41 12.81 -40.24
CA GLU A 61 -2.48 13.23 -39.33
C GLU A 61 -3.66 12.27 -39.29
N ALA A 62 -3.95 11.56 -40.39
CA ALA A 62 -5.03 10.59 -40.43
C ALA A 62 -4.74 9.36 -39.56
N ASN A 63 -3.50 8.88 -39.53
CA ASN A 63 -3.08 7.81 -38.62
C ASN A 63 -3.08 8.27 -37.16
N TRP A 64 -2.71 9.52 -36.90
CA TRP A 64 -2.86 10.09 -35.56
C TRP A 64 -4.32 10.12 -35.13
N ALA A 65 -5.21 10.65 -35.96
CA ALA A 65 -6.64 10.75 -35.67
C ALA A 65 -7.30 9.37 -35.46
N LYS A 66 -6.88 8.36 -36.24
CA LYS A 66 -7.44 7.00 -36.18
C LYS A 66 -6.88 6.15 -35.05
N SER A 67 -5.56 6.17 -34.86
CA SER A 67 -4.84 5.16 -34.07
C SER A 67 -3.81 5.75 -33.10
N ARG A 68 -3.71 7.08 -32.99
CA ARG A 68 -2.70 7.77 -32.17
C ARG A 68 -1.27 7.33 -32.47
N LEU A 69 -0.97 7.05 -33.74
CA LEU A 69 0.35 6.63 -34.20
C LEU A 69 1.11 7.78 -34.86
N PHE A 70 2.32 8.05 -34.39
CA PHE A 70 3.26 8.89 -35.12
C PHE A 70 3.84 8.08 -36.28
N THR A 71 3.44 8.42 -37.49
CA THR A 71 3.93 7.82 -38.73
C THR A 71 4.04 8.91 -39.79
N TYR A 72 4.87 8.70 -40.80
CA TYR A 72 5.11 9.64 -41.88
C TYR A 72 4.73 9.02 -43.22
N GLY A 73 4.25 9.83 -44.16
CA GLY A 73 3.71 9.36 -45.44
C GLY A 73 2.43 8.54 -45.27
N THR A 74 1.92 7.99 -46.36
CA THR A 74 0.68 7.21 -46.36
C THR A 74 0.95 5.70 -46.20
N PRO A 75 -0.01 4.91 -45.67
CA PRO A 75 0.07 3.45 -45.67
C PRO A 75 0.34 2.86 -47.07
N GLN A 76 -0.25 3.45 -48.11
CA GLN A 76 -0.10 3.04 -49.51
C GLN A 76 1.34 3.22 -50.01
N GLU A 77 1.98 4.35 -49.68
CA GLU A 77 3.38 4.60 -50.05
C GLU A 77 4.31 3.59 -49.37
N ALA A 78 4.09 3.29 -48.09
CA ALA A 78 4.88 2.33 -47.33
C ALA A 78 4.63 0.87 -47.74
N SER A 79 3.51 0.58 -48.41
CA SER A 79 3.01 -0.74 -48.79
C SER A 79 2.85 -0.89 -50.31
N PRO A 80 3.91 -0.69 -51.13
CA PRO A 80 3.78 -0.67 -52.60
C PRO A 80 3.62 -2.07 -53.20
N GLY A 81 3.86 -3.14 -52.44
CA GLY A 81 3.76 -4.51 -52.93
C GLY A 81 2.32 -4.96 -53.13
N LYS A 82 2.08 -5.78 -54.16
CA LYS A 82 0.75 -6.35 -54.42
C LYS A 82 0.16 -7.15 -53.24
N ASN A 83 1.03 -7.69 -52.38
CA ASN A 83 0.66 -8.47 -51.19
C ASN A 83 0.74 -7.66 -49.89
N ASP A 84 0.94 -6.34 -49.97
CA ASP A 84 1.05 -5.45 -48.81
C ASP A 84 -0.29 -4.80 -48.45
N PHE A 85 -1.36 -5.15 -49.16
CA PHE A 85 -2.73 -4.82 -48.83
C PHE A 85 -3.54 -6.11 -48.68
N ASP A 86 -4.22 -6.27 -47.56
CA ASP A 86 -5.12 -7.38 -47.31
C ASP A 86 -6.57 -6.93 -47.57
N PRO A 87 -7.18 -7.35 -48.70
CA PRO A 87 -8.54 -6.94 -49.03
C PRO A 87 -9.59 -7.54 -48.10
N VAL A 88 -9.26 -8.60 -47.34
CA VAL A 88 -10.20 -9.24 -46.41
C VAL A 88 -10.35 -8.39 -45.15
N THR A 89 -9.24 -7.91 -44.60
CA THR A 89 -9.23 -7.09 -43.39
C THR A 89 -9.24 -5.59 -43.67
N ASN A 90 -9.07 -5.20 -44.94
CA ASN A 90 -8.92 -3.81 -45.40
C ASN A 90 -7.76 -3.09 -44.69
N GLN A 91 -6.62 -3.77 -44.58
CA GLN A 91 -5.44 -3.28 -43.89
C GLN A 91 -4.22 -3.28 -44.80
N TYR A 92 -3.38 -2.27 -44.63
CA TYR A 92 -2.03 -2.25 -45.19
C TYR A 92 -1.05 -2.92 -44.22
N ARG A 93 -0.01 -3.52 -44.78
CA ARG A 93 1.11 -4.14 -44.05
C ARG A 93 1.85 -3.13 -43.18
N TYR A 94 1.91 -1.88 -43.64
CA TYR A 94 2.56 -0.79 -42.93
C TYR A 94 1.60 0.39 -42.77
N HIS A 95 1.67 1.06 -41.61
CA HIS A 95 0.92 2.29 -41.37
C HIS A 95 1.59 3.51 -42.01
N GLY A 96 2.88 3.42 -42.33
CA GLY A 96 3.66 4.52 -42.93
C GLY A 96 5.13 4.28 -42.68
N TYR A 97 5.89 5.36 -42.53
CA TYR A 97 7.30 5.35 -42.18
C TYR A 97 7.53 5.90 -40.77
N THR A 98 8.65 5.54 -40.16
CA THR A 98 9.17 6.14 -38.92
C THR A 98 9.82 7.50 -39.21
N ARG A 99 10.36 8.14 -38.15
CA ARG A 99 11.20 9.33 -38.25
C ARG A 99 12.46 9.14 -39.11
N ASN A 100 13.03 7.94 -39.08
CA ASN A 100 14.27 7.58 -39.79
C ASN A 100 14.01 6.96 -41.18
N GLY A 101 12.76 6.66 -41.50
CA GLY A 101 12.34 6.19 -42.83
C GLY A 101 12.22 4.67 -42.95
N GLU A 102 12.40 3.92 -41.87
CA GLU A 102 12.01 2.52 -41.79
C GLU A 102 10.48 2.39 -41.89
N LYS A 103 9.99 1.22 -42.30
CA LYS A 103 8.54 0.99 -42.42
C LYS A 103 7.94 0.70 -41.05
N TYR A 104 6.87 1.41 -40.70
CA TYR A 104 6.12 1.21 -39.47
C TYR A 104 5.11 0.08 -39.64
N THR A 105 5.47 -1.12 -39.16
CA THR A 105 4.66 -2.35 -39.31
C THR A 105 3.29 -2.23 -38.66
N ASN A 106 2.25 -2.64 -39.38
CA ASN A 106 0.94 -2.93 -38.80
C ASN A 106 0.99 -4.33 -38.20
N THR A 107 1.04 -4.42 -36.87
CA THR A 107 1.18 -5.71 -36.18
C THR A 107 -0.09 -6.57 -36.23
N PHE A 108 -1.21 -6.04 -36.69
CA PHE A 108 -2.46 -6.78 -36.95
C PHE A 108 -2.55 -7.32 -38.38
N PHE A 109 -1.60 -6.96 -39.25
CA PHE A 109 -1.52 -7.54 -40.59
C PHE A 109 -1.19 -9.04 -40.48
N ARG A 110 -1.79 -9.85 -41.35
CA ARG A 110 -1.59 -11.31 -41.36
C ARG A 110 -0.10 -11.67 -41.49
N ASN A 111 0.31 -12.76 -40.86
CA ASN A 111 1.68 -13.24 -40.97
C ASN A 111 2.00 -13.70 -42.40
N ASP A 112 3.25 -13.50 -42.81
CA ASP A 112 3.78 -14.06 -44.07
C ASP A 112 4.00 -15.58 -43.98
N THR A 113 4.02 -16.14 -42.77
CA THR A 113 4.20 -17.57 -42.50
C THR A 113 3.29 -18.04 -41.36
N THR A 114 2.91 -19.31 -41.41
CA THR A 114 2.18 -20.01 -40.34
C THR A 114 3.12 -20.78 -39.40
N ASP A 115 4.43 -20.69 -39.61
CA ASP A 115 5.41 -21.30 -38.72
C ASP A 115 5.29 -20.68 -37.33
N THR A 116 5.23 -21.53 -36.30
CA THR A 116 5.25 -21.05 -34.93
C THR A 116 6.65 -20.59 -34.55
N LEU A 117 6.76 -19.35 -34.06
CA LEU A 117 7.97 -18.78 -33.49
C LEU A 117 7.85 -18.80 -31.96
N ASP A 118 8.71 -19.60 -31.33
CA ASP A 118 8.97 -19.48 -29.90
C ASP A 118 10.08 -18.44 -29.67
N VAL A 119 9.67 -17.28 -29.15
CA VAL A 119 10.55 -16.13 -28.95
C VAL A 119 11.66 -16.47 -27.96
N ASN A 120 11.43 -17.30 -26.94
CA ASN A 120 12.47 -17.56 -25.94
C ASN A 120 13.62 -18.43 -26.49
N SER A 121 13.33 -19.33 -27.44
CA SER A 121 14.28 -20.31 -27.99
C SER A 121 14.86 -19.97 -29.37
N ALA A 122 14.37 -18.93 -30.04
CA ALA A 122 14.91 -18.50 -31.33
C ALA A 122 16.37 -17.98 -31.23
N ASN A 123 17.14 -18.17 -32.32
CA ASN A 123 18.54 -17.76 -32.43
C ASN A 123 18.66 -16.26 -32.76
N TRP A 124 18.37 -15.41 -31.77
CA TRP A 124 18.38 -13.95 -31.91
C TRP A 124 19.78 -13.38 -32.09
N ILE A 125 19.88 -12.38 -32.97
CA ILE A 125 21.09 -11.63 -33.25
C ILE A 125 21.16 -10.45 -32.27
N PRO A 126 22.12 -10.40 -31.34
CA PRO A 126 22.28 -9.26 -30.44
C PRO A 126 22.87 -8.07 -31.20
N TRP A 127 22.54 -6.85 -30.74
CA TRP A 127 22.99 -5.58 -31.32
C TRP A 127 22.76 -5.49 -32.85
N PRO A 128 21.52 -5.74 -33.34
CA PRO A 128 21.24 -5.84 -34.78
C PRO A 128 21.65 -4.59 -35.58
N TRP A 129 21.62 -3.41 -34.96
CA TRP A 129 22.08 -2.15 -35.58
C TRP A 129 23.60 -2.08 -35.83
N ALA A 130 24.40 -2.93 -35.19
CA ALA A 130 25.84 -3.03 -35.41
C ALA A 130 26.25 -4.26 -36.24
N ASN A 131 25.29 -5.10 -36.63
CA ASN A 131 25.56 -6.36 -37.32
C ASN A 131 25.52 -6.18 -38.85
N THR A 132 26.65 -6.38 -39.53
CA THR A 132 26.77 -6.22 -40.99
C THR A 132 25.79 -7.07 -41.79
N ALA A 133 25.50 -8.30 -41.37
CA ALA A 133 24.57 -9.16 -42.08
C ALA A 133 23.12 -8.64 -41.95
N VAL A 134 22.74 -8.13 -40.77
CA VAL A 134 21.45 -7.46 -40.57
C VAL A 134 21.37 -6.18 -41.40
N GLN A 135 22.42 -5.35 -41.44
CA GLN A 135 22.46 -4.14 -42.26
C GLN A 135 22.25 -4.45 -43.75
N ASN A 136 22.93 -5.47 -44.27
CA ASN A 136 22.77 -5.93 -45.65
C ASN A 136 21.37 -6.49 -45.89
N PHE A 137 20.79 -7.23 -44.94
CA PHE A 137 19.43 -7.74 -45.05
C PHE A 137 18.40 -6.60 -45.12
N VAL A 138 18.48 -5.62 -44.23
CA VAL A 138 17.55 -4.48 -44.19
C VAL A 138 17.62 -3.67 -45.49
N THR A 139 18.82 -3.35 -45.95
CA THR A 139 19.01 -2.51 -47.16
C THR A 139 18.70 -3.26 -48.46
N ASN A 140 19.21 -4.48 -48.61
CA ASN A 140 19.10 -5.22 -49.89
C ASN A 140 17.83 -6.06 -50.00
N VAL A 141 17.33 -6.61 -48.89
CA VAL A 141 16.14 -7.49 -48.90
C VAL A 141 14.89 -6.70 -48.51
N MET A 142 14.90 -6.00 -47.37
CA MET A 142 13.73 -5.24 -46.92
C MET A 142 13.51 -3.93 -47.69
N ARG A 143 14.56 -3.44 -48.38
CA ARG A 143 14.58 -2.17 -49.11
C ARG A 143 14.25 -0.98 -48.20
N GLU A 144 14.79 -1.01 -46.99
CA GLU A 144 14.68 0.05 -45.98
C GLU A 144 16.05 0.73 -45.76
N PRO A 145 16.10 1.93 -45.17
CA PRO A 145 17.35 2.55 -44.74
C PRO A 145 18.16 1.62 -43.81
N ALA A 146 19.49 1.76 -43.84
CA ALA A 146 20.36 1.09 -42.88
C ALA A 146 19.95 1.47 -41.45
N LEU A 147 20.01 0.50 -40.53
CA LEU A 147 19.66 0.73 -39.13
C LEU A 147 20.68 1.69 -38.51
N GLU A 148 20.21 2.74 -37.85
CA GLU A 148 21.10 3.74 -37.25
C GLU A 148 21.87 3.14 -36.07
N SER A 149 23.20 3.03 -36.22
CA SER A 149 24.08 2.46 -35.22
C SER A 149 24.18 3.31 -33.94
N ASN A 150 23.94 4.62 -34.07
CA ASN A 150 23.96 5.60 -32.98
C ASN A 150 22.57 6.03 -32.51
N ASN A 151 21.51 5.26 -32.82
CA ASN A 151 20.17 5.54 -32.32
C ASN A 151 20.17 5.45 -30.77
N PRO A 152 19.86 6.55 -30.05
CA PRO A 152 20.03 6.63 -28.61
C PRO A 152 19.05 5.75 -27.82
N PHE A 153 18.02 5.21 -28.47
CA PHE A 153 17.03 4.34 -27.85
C PHE A 153 17.41 2.86 -27.92
N ASN A 154 18.36 2.48 -28.78
CA ASN A 154 18.85 1.10 -28.85
C ASN A 154 19.58 0.74 -27.54
N ASN A 155 19.37 -0.49 -27.05
CA ASN A 155 19.94 -0.97 -25.78
C ASN A 155 19.61 -0.09 -24.56
N ASP A 156 18.53 0.70 -24.60
CA ASP A 156 18.08 1.49 -23.46
C ASP A 156 17.39 0.59 -22.41
N PRO A 157 17.96 0.44 -21.19
CA PRO A 157 17.34 -0.37 -20.14
C PRO A 157 15.95 0.13 -19.71
N ALA A 158 15.67 1.43 -19.87
CA ALA A 158 14.37 2.00 -19.55
C ALA A 158 13.24 1.48 -20.47
N LEU A 159 13.59 0.92 -21.63
CA LEU A 159 12.61 0.34 -22.57
C LEU A 159 12.36 -1.15 -22.34
N LEU A 160 13.10 -1.82 -21.44
CA LEU A 160 12.99 -3.27 -21.23
C LEU A 160 11.55 -3.69 -20.87
N LYS A 161 10.88 -2.98 -19.95
CA LYS A 161 9.49 -3.29 -19.56
C LYS A 161 8.52 -3.09 -20.74
N SER A 162 8.69 -2.02 -21.51
CA SER A 162 7.89 -1.74 -22.72
C SER A 162 8.05 -2.83 -23.79
N ILE A 163 9.29 -3.29 -24.00
CA ILE A 163 9.65 -4.38 -24.92
C ILE A 163 9.01 -5.71 -24.49
N ILE A 164 9.15 -6.09 -23.21
CA ILE A 164 8.56 -7.32 -22.67
C ILE A 164 7.04 -7.30 -22.81
N MET A 165 6.41 -6.20 -22.40
CA MET A 165 4.96 -6.04 -22.54
C MET A 165 4.53 -6.06 -24.01
N GLY A 166 5.34 -5.52 -24.91
CA GLY A 166 5.14 -5.60 -26.36
C GLY A 166 5.08 -7.04 -26.88
N MET A 167 6.05 -7.87 -26.48
CA MET A 167 6.07 -9.30 -26.83
C MET A 167 4.87 -10.05 -26.23
N GLU A 168 4.54 -9.79 -24.96
CA GLU A 168 3.35 -10.36 -24.30
C GLU A 168 2.07 -9.98 -25.07
N ASN A 169 1.93 -8.71 -25.47
CA ASN A 169 0.78 -8.22 -26.23
C ASN A 169 0.62 -8.95 -27.58
N VAL A 170 1.72 -9.13 -28.32
CA VAL A 170 1.71 -9.84 -29.60
C VAL A 170 1.18 -11.28 -29.45
N THR A 171 1.52 -11.98 -28.37
CA THR A 171 1.02 -13.36 -28.16
C THR A 171 -0.49 -13.44 -27.94
N GLN A 172 -1.15 -12.34 -27.55
CA GLN A 172 -2.58 -12.34 -27.27
C GLN A 172 -3.42 -12.40 -28.55
N TYR A 173 -2.94 -11.81 -29.65
CA TYR A 173 -3.67 -11.75 -30.91
C TYR A 173 -2.99 -12.53 -32.05
N ASN A 174 -1.72 -12.93 -31.89
CA ASN A 174 -1.00 -13.72 -32.90
C ASN A 174 -0.72 -15.14 -32.38
N PRO A 175 -1.51 -16.16 -32.79
CA PRO A 175 -1.41 -17.51 -32.24
C PRO A 175 -0.09 -18.22 -32.62
N TYR A 176 0.62 -17.72 -33.63
CA TYR A 176 1.88 -18.28 -34.13
C TYR A 176 3.11 -17.76 -33.37
N ILE A 177 2.94 -16.82 -32.44
CA ILE A 177 4.03 -16.30 -31.62
C ILE A 177 3.83 -16.76 -30.20
N LYS A 178 4.87 -17.36 -29.61
CA LYS A 178 4.93 -17.78 -28.21
C LYS A 178 6.01 -16.99 -27.50
N PHE A 179 5.69 -16.48 -26.32
CA PHE A 179 6.63 -15.77 -25.46
C PHE A 179 6.28 -16.06 -24.01
N LYS A 180 7.32 -16.24 -23.20
CA LYS A 180 7.26 -16.35 -21.75
C LYS A 180 8.30 -15.38 -21.18
N ARG A 181 7.93 -14.62 -20.16
CA ARG A 181 8.88 -13.73 -19.48
C ARG A 181 10.06 -14.53 -18.94
N ASP A 182 11.28 -14.04 -19.21
CA ASP A 182 12.55 -14.55 -18.69
C ASP A 182 13.43 -13.38 -18.20
N SER A 183 14.65 -13.68 -17.77
CA SER A 183 15.61 -12.68 -17.26
C SER A 183 16.49 -12.06 -18.35
N ARG A 184 16.23 -12.34 -19.63
CA ARG A 184 17.07 -11.86 -20.74
C ARG A 184 16.95 -10.34 -20.85
N GLN A 185 18.08 -9.69 -21.12
CA GLN A 185 18.16 -8.26 -21.41
C GLN A 185 17.69 -7.98 -22.84
N TRP A 186 16.38 -8.10 -23.07
CA TRP A 186 15.77 -8.01 -24.40
C TRP A 186 16.08 -6.71 -25.15
N GLN A 187 16.37 -5.61 -24.45
CA GLN A 187 16.78 -4.34 -25.05
C GLN A 187 18.05 -4.46 -25.91
N GLN A 188 18.91 -5.45 -25.67
CA GLN A 188 20.11 -5.73 -26.48
C GLN A 188 19.79 -6.35 -27.84
N TYR A 189 18.60 -6.91 -28.03
CA TYR A 189 18.20 -7.67 -29.22
C TYR A 189 17.19 -6.91 -30.10
N VAL A 190 16.64 -5.81 -29.60
CA VAL A 190 15.59 -5.04 -30.26
C VAL A 190 16.18 -3.75 -30.82
N HIS A 191 16.15 -3.61 -32.15
CA HIS A 191 16.35 -2.30 -32.75
C HIS A 191 15.09 -1.46 -32.58
N ILE A 192 15.21 -0.26 -32.00
CA ILE A 192 14.10 0.66 -31.80
C ILE A 192 13.87 1.46 -33.08
N LEU A 193 12.88 1.04 -33.88
CA LEU A 193 12.46 1.75 -35.09
C LEU A 193 11.86 3.12 -34.73
N GLN A 194 11.09 3.15 -33.65
CA GLN A 194 10.50 4.35 -33.07
C GLN A 194 10.32 4.14 -31.57
N PRO A 195 10.81 5.05 -30.70
CA PRO A 195 10.62 4.91 -29.26
C PRO A 195 9.14 5.07 -28.89
N PRO A 196 8.65 4.37 -27.85
CA PRO A 196 7.37 4.67 -27.25
C PRO A 196 7.43 6.02 -26.54
N THR A 197 6.27 6.66 -26.38
CA THR A 197 6.11 7.85 -25.54
C THR A 197 5.23 7.48 -24.35
N LYS A 198 4.89 8.44 -23.49
CA LYS A 198 3.93 8.22 -22.41
C LYS A 198 2.59 7.69 -22.92
N TYR A 199 2.14 8.13 -24.09
CA TYR A 199 0.79 7.84 -24.59
C TYR A 199 0.75 7.07 -25.92
N THR A 200 1.86 6.98 -26.65
CA THR A 200 1.88 6.36 -27.98
C THR A 200 2.77 5.14 -28.01
N PHE A 201 2.32 4.12 -28.73
CA PHE A 201 3.14 2.95 -29.00
C PHE A 201 4.39 3.34 -29.80
N GLY A 202 5.51 2.72 -29.44
CA GLY A 202 6.69 2.65 -30.30
C GLY A 202 6.67 1.38 -31.13
N MET A 203 7.78 1.14 -31.84
CA MET A 203 7.97 -0.06 -32.62
C MET A 203 9.42 -0.55 -32.50
N GLY A 204 9.58 -1.84 -32.24
CA GLY A 204 10.86 -2.51 -32.13
C GLY A 204 10.96 -3.67 -33.13
N ARG A 205 12.16 -3.98 -33.60
CA ARG A 205 12.41 -5.09 -34.53
C ARG A 205 13.56 -5.95 -34.02
N LEU A 206 13.31 -7.25 -33.89
CA LEU A 206 14.29 -8.27 -33.55
C LEU A 206 14.65 -9.07 -34.81
N PHE A 207 15.88 -9.56 -34.88
CA PHE A 207 16.38 -10.36 -35.99
C PHE A 207 16.93 -11.69 -35.48
N HIS A 208 16.64 -12.78 -36.17
CA HIS A 208 17.14 -14.10 -35.81
C HIS A 208 17.58 -14.89 -37.04
N MET A 209 18.45 -15.87 -36.81
CA MET A 209 18.86 -16.81 -37.85
C MET A 209 17.92 -18.02 -37.87
N LYS A 210 17.48 -18.42 -39.06
CA LYS A 210 16.75 -19.68 -39.30
C LYS A 210 17.19 -20.27 -40.64
N ASN A 211 17.72 -21.48 -40.62
CA ASN A 211 18.19 -22.21 -41.81
C ASN A 211 19.14 -21.36 -42.70
N GLY A 212 20.12 -20.70 -42.09
CA GLY A 212 21.09 -19.85 -42.78
C GLY A 212 20.56 -18.49 -43.26
N ASN A 213 19.28 -18.18 -43.08
CA ASN A 213 18.67 -16.93 -43.50
C ASN A 213 18.33 -16.05 -42.29
N ILE A 214 18.39 -14.73 -42.48
CA ILE A 214 17.91 -13.76 -41.49
C ILE A 214 16.39 -13.63 -41.62
N TRP A 215 15.72 -13.75 -40.48
CA TRP A 215 14.30 -13.49 -40.30
C TRP A 215 14.13 -12.40 -39.24
N TYR A 216 12.96 -11.79 -39.18
CA TYR A 216 12.69 -10.74 -38.20
C TYR A 216 11.30 -10.88 -37.60
N LEU A 217 11.17 -10.38 -36.37
CA LEU A 217 9.90 -10.15 -35.69
C LEU A 217 9.81 -8.67 -35.35
N THR A 218 8.71 -8.03 -35.74
CA THR A 218 8.39 -6.68 -35.30
C THR A 218 7.43 -6.75 -34.12
N ILE A 219 7.72 -5.98 -33.07
CA ILE A 219 6.90 -5.91 -31.86
C ILE A 219 6.49 -4.46 -31.58
N PRO A 220 5.25 -4.22 -31.13
CA PRO A 220 4.88 -2.91 -30.62
C PRO A 220 5.64 -2.67 -29.31
N LEU A 221 6.03 -1.43 -29.05
CA LEU A 221 6.58 -1.01 -27.76
C LEU A 221 5.48 -0.31 -27.00
N THR A 222 5.10 -0.86 -25.85
CA THR A 222 3.97 -0.35 -25.07
C THR A 222 4.23 1.08 -24.58
N PRO A 223 3.24 2.00 -24.58
CA PRO A 223 3.38 3.33 -24.00
C PRO A 223 3.98 3.30 -22.60
N LEU A 224 4.85 4.27 -22.29
CA LEU A 224 5.61 4.31 -21.04
C LEU A 224 4.71 4.48 -19.82
N ALA A 225 3.56 5.14 -19.94
CA ALA A 225 2.59 5.21 -18.84
C ALA A 225 2.17 3.80 -18.38
N LEU A 226 1.96 2.87 -19.30
CA LEU A 226 1.56 1.50 -18.97
C LEU A 226 2.69 0.66 -18.36
N THR A 227 3.91 1.20 -18.34
CA THR A 227 5.08 0.59 -17.69
C THR A 227 5.34 1.16 -16.29
N ALA A 228 4.51 2.07 -15.79
CA ALA A 228 4.61 2.54 -14.41
C ALA A 228 4.54 1.37 -13.43
N ASP A 229 5.27 1.47 -12.33
CA ASP A 229 5.11 0.55 -11.21
C ASP A 229 3.90 1.00 -10.37
N PRO A 230 3.09 0.06 -9.86
CA PRO A 230 1.94 0.40 -9.01
C PRO A 230 2.40 1.09 -7.73
N ASP A 231 1.49 1.83 -7.13
CA ASP A 231 1.65 2.42 -5.79
C ASP A 231 0.50 1.92 -4.92
N PHE A 232 0.70 0.76 -4.31
CA PHE A 232 -0.28 0.20 -3.39
C PHE A 232 -0.11 0.84 -2.00
N SER A 233 -1.14 0.76 -1.17
CA SER A 233 -1.02 1.10 0.25
C SER A 233 -1.99 0.28 1.09
N VAL A 234 -1.69 0.19 2.38
CA VAL A 234 -2.53 -0.49 3.37
C VAL A 234 -2.67 0.34 4.63
N THR A 235 -3.84 0.29 5.24
CA THR A 235 -4.13 0.98 6.50
C THR A 235 -5.05 0.13 7.36
N LEU A 236 -4.64 -0.13 8.60
CA LEU A 236 -5.45 -0.74 9.64
C LEU A 236 -6.36 0.33 10.26
N GLU A 237 -7.61 -0.03 10.58
CA GLU A 237 -8.57 0.89 11.20
C GLU A 237 -8.10 1.38 12.58
N VAL A 238 -7.30 0.56 13.27
CA VAL A 238 -6.80 0.83 14.61
C VAL A 238 -5.29 0.65 14.64
N GLU A 239 -4.59 1.59 15.28
CA GLU A 239 -3.15 1.49 15.51
C GLU A 239 -2.84 0.64 16.76
N LYS A 240 -3.77 0.57 17.72
CA LYS A 240 -3.57 -0.11 19.00
C LYS A 240 -4.87 -0.74 19.51
N PHE A 241 -4.80 -2.03 19.85
CA PHE A 241 -5.84 -2.72 20.61
C PHE A 241 -5.55 -2.58 22.10
N ARG A 242 -6.49 -1.98 22.84
CA ARG A 242 -6.43 -1.76 24.29
C ARG A 242 -7.46 -2.65 25.00
N ASP A 243 -7.26 -2.86 26.29
CA ASP A 243 -8.16 -3.63 27.17
C ASP A 243 -8.39 -5.09 26.73
N THR A 244 -7.49 -5.65 25.92
CA THR A 244 -7.58 -7.04 25.46
C THR A 244 -6.91 -8.01 26.43
N LYS A 245 -7.52 -9.17 26.62
CA LYS A 245 -7.00 -10.29 27.42
C LYS A 245 -6.83 -11.54 26.56
N PRO A 246 -5.91 -12.46 26.92
CA PRO A 246 -5.80 -13.75 26.23
C PRO A 246 -7.15 -14.48 26.21
N GLY A 247 -7.53 -14.96 25.03
CA GLY A 247 -8.84 -15.59 24.76
C GLY A 247 -9.88 -14.64 24.16
N ASP A 248 -9.70 -13.32 24.25
CA ASP A 248 -10.61 -12.36 23.63
C ASP A 248 -10.62 -12.52 22.13
N LYS A 249 -11.82 -12.49 21.54
CA LYS A 249 -12.01 -12.42 20.08
C LYS A 249 -12.17 -10.97 19.69
N VAL A 250 -11.22 -10.47 18.92
CA VAL A 250 -11.18 -9.08 18.47
C VAL A 250 -11.45 -9.03 16.98
N THR A 251 -12.31 -8.09 16.59
CA THR A 251 -12.73 -7.86 15.21
C THR A 251 -12.47 -6.41 14.84
N SER A 252 -11.88 -6.18 13.67
CA SER A 252 -11.59 -4.84 13.12
C SER A 252 -11.56 -4.91 11.59
N THR A 253 -11.23 -3.79 10.94
CA THR A 253 -11.08 -3.71 9.49
C THR A 253 -9.69 -3.24 9.06
N VAL A 254 -9.34 -3.60 7.82
CA VAL A 254 -8.14 -3.17 7.11
C VAL A 254 -8.53 -2.73 5.71
N THR A 255 -7.96 -1.62 5.25
CA THR A 255 -8.19 -1.08 3.91
C THR A 255 -6.92 -1.18 3.09
N TYR A 256 -7.07 -1.68 1.87
CA TYR A 256 -6.03 -1.77 0.87
C TYR A 256 -6.40 -0.86 -0.31
N LYS A 257 -5.42 -0.25 -0.95
CA LYS A 257 -5.67 0.74 -2.00
C LYS A 257 -4.62 0.68 -3.10
N LEU A 258 -5.03 0.94 -4.34
CA LEU A 258 -4.15 1.38 -5.42
C LEU A 258 -4.27 2.90 -5.55
N ASN A 259 -3.16 3.63 -5.46
CA ASN A 259 -3.19 5.08 -5.56
C ASN A 259 -3.62 5.55 -6.96
N GLN A 260 -4.20 6.75 -7.02
CA GLN A 260 -4.92 7.26 -8.19
C GLN A 260 -4.03 7.56 -9.40
N ASP A 261 -2.73 7.76 -9.16
CA ASP A 261 -1.74 8.11 -10.18
C ASP A 261 -1.32 6.94 -11.06
N HIS A 262 -1.81 5.73 -10.79
CA HIS A 262 -1.56 4.57 -11.65
C HIS A 262 -2.48 4.57 -12.89
N PRO A 263 -2.01 4.21 -14.11
CA PRO A 263 -2.80 4.35 -15.33
C PRO A 263 -3.86 3.28 -15.56
N ARG A 264 -3.83 2.18 -14.81
CA ARG A 264 -4.62 0.97 -15.13
C ARG A 264 -4.93 0.15 -13.89
N ALA A 265 -5.81 -0.82 -14.05
CA ALA A 265 -6.06 -1.80 -13.00
C ALA A 265 -4.81 -2.67 -12.74
N GLU A 266 -4.58 -3.01 -11.47
CA GLU A 266 -3.47 -3.88 -11.06
C GLU A 266 -3.94 -4.94 -10.08
N ARG A 267 -3.24 -6.08 -10.10
CA ARG A 267 -3.51 -7.19 -9.20
C ARG A 267 -2.54 -7.16 -8.03
N ALA A 268 -3.08 -7.39 -6.84
CA ALA A 268 -2.31 -7.47 -5.62
C ALA A 268 -2.62 -8.73 -4.82
N TRP A 269 -1.62 -9.16 -4.05
CA TRP A 269 -1.75 -10.20 -3.04
C TRP A 269 -1.84 -9.57 -1.65
N LEU A 270 -2.99 -9.77 -1.00
CA LEU A 270 -3.29 -9.20 0.31
C LEU A 270 -2.92 -10.19 1.40
N ARG A 271 -2.28 -9.70 2.46
CA ARG A 271 -1.85 -10.53 3.60
C ARG A 271 -2.14 -9.83 4.91
N LEU A 272 -2.60 -10.59 5.89
CA LEU A 272 -2.80 -10.13 7.26
C LEU A 272 -2.30 -11.23 8.21
N HIS A 273 -1.51 -10.84 9.19
CA HIS A 273 -0.94 -11.78 10.16
C HIS A 273 -1.14 -11.29 11.59
N HIS A 274 -1.32 -12.23 12.50
CA HIS A 274 -1.27 -12.04 13.93
C HIS A 274 0.09 -12.51 14.44
N GLN A 275 0.89 -11.60 14.97
CA GLN A 275 2.18 -11.89 15.56
C GLN A 275 2.01 -12.32 17.01
N VAL A 276 2.41 -13.56 17.32
CA VAL A 276 2.40 -14.17 18.65
C VAL A 276 3.82 -14.59 18.98
N GLY A 277 4.43 -13.95 19.97
CA GLY A 277 5.86 -14.07 20.25
C GLY A 277 6.70 -13.55 19.09
N ASN A 278 7.38 -14.47 18.39
CA ASN A 278 8.19 -14.17 17.20
C ASN A 278 7.64 -14.84 15.93
N THR A 279 6.44 -15.43 16.02
CA THR A 279 5.81 -16.17 14.92
C THR A 279 4.62 -15.38 14.37
N GLU A 280 4.48 -15.34 13.05
CA GLU A 280 3.34 -14.75 12.36
C GLU A 280 2.33 -15.82 11.93
N TYR A 281 1.08 -15.68 12.35
CA TYR A 281 -0.02 -16.58 11.97
C TYR A 281 -0.96 -15.88 11.00
N PRO A 282 -1.34 -16.48 9.86
CA PRO A 282 -2.22 -15.84 8.90
C PRO A 282 -3.61 -15.62 9.50
N VAL A 283 -4.17 -14.44 9.26
CA VAL A 283 -5.54 -14.06 9.65
C VAL A 283 -6.39 -14.00 8.41
N LYS A 284 -7.57 -14.64 8.44
CA LYS A 284 -8.49 -14.65 7.31
C LYS A 284 -9.10 -13.25 7.12
N LEU A 285 -8.95 -12.74 5.90
CA LEU A 285 -9.64 -11.54 5.42
C LEU A 285 -11.03 -11.91 4.89
N GLN A 286 -12.05 -11.18 5.30
CA GLN A 286 -13.41 -11.27 4.77
C GLN A 286 -13.76 -9.93 4.10
N PRO A 287 -13.97 -9.88 2.78
CA PRO A 287 -14.30 -8.62 2.12
C PRO A 287 -15.62 -8.08 2.64
N LEU A 288 -15.70 -6.76 2.86
CA LEU A 288 -16.97 -6.13 3.22
C LEU A 288 -17.95 -6.11 2.03
N ASN A 289 -17.43 -5.96 0.82
CA ASN A 289 -18.18 -6.12 -0.42
C ASN A 289 -17.82 -7.47 -1.07
N PRO A 290 -18.77 -8.41 -1.26
CA PRO A 290 -18.49 -9.72 -1.86
C PRO A 290 -17.82 -9.68 -3.24
N ALA A 291 -17.98 -8.60 -4.01
CA ALA A 291 -17.30 -8.42 -5.30
C ALA A 291 -15.78 -8.26 -5.18
N ASP A 292 -15.27 -7.94 -3.97
CA ASP A 292 -13.84 -7.78 -3.68
C ASP A 292 -13.18 -9.08 -3.20
N ALA A 293 -13.87 -10.22 -3.32
CA ALA A 293 -13.31 -11.51 -3.00
C ALA A 293 -12.07 -11.83 -3.89
N PRO A 294 -10.98 -12.37 -3.32
CA PRO A 294 -9.86 -12.82 -4.13
C PRO A 294 -10.28 -13.88 -5.16
N ASN A 295 -9.62 -13.90 -6.31
CA ASN A 295 -9.82 -14.92 -7.33
C ASN A 295 -9.27 -16.30 -6.89
N SER A 296 -9.36 -17.31 -7.77
CA SER A 296 -8.89 -18.68 -7.47
C SER A 296 -7.40 -18.79 -7.10
N ASN A 297 -6.59 -17.79 -7.45
CA ASN A 297 -5.17 -17.72 -7.13
C ASN A 297 -4.89 -16.87 -5.87
N GLY A 298 -5.94 -16.34 -5.21
CA GLY A 298 -5.82 -15.50 -4.02
C GLY A 298 -5.48 -14.03 -4.31
N TYR A 299 -5.66 -13.56 -5.55
CA TYR A 299 -5.36 -12.17 -5.95
C TYR A 299 -6.61 -11.31 -6.04
N VAL A 300 -6.44 -10.02 -5.75
CA VAL A 300 -7.49 -9.00 -5.84
C VAL A 300 -7.09 -7.96 -6.89
N THR A 301 -8.03 -7.51 -7.72
CA THR A 301 -7.79 -6.48 -8.73
C THR A 301 -8.32 -5.14 -8.24
N PHE A 302 -7.49 -4.09 -8.35
CA PHE A 302 -7.81 -2.71 -7.98
C PHE A 302 -7.81 -1.83 -9.23
N GLN A 303 -8.81 -0.97 -9.38
CA GLN A 303 -8.78 0.17 -10.30
C GLN A 303 -7.94 1.31 -9.69
N PRO A 304 -7.38 2.21 -10.51
CA PRO A 304 -6.70 3.41 -10.01
C PRO A 304 -7.57 4.20 -9.04
N GLY A 305 -7.05 4.48 -7.85
CA GLY A 305 -7.75 5.20 -6.78
C GLY A 305 -8.74 4.34 -5.97
N GLU A 306 -8.98 3.09 -6.36
CA GLU A 306 -9.90 2.18 -5.66
C GLU A 306 -9.33 1.75 -4.32
N SER A 307 -10.19 1.74 -3.30
CA SER A 307 -9.90 1.19 -1.98
C SER A 307 -10.86 0.04 -1.68
N LYS A 308 -10.35 -1.05 -1.09
CA LYS A 308 -11.13 -2.22 -0.70
C LYS A 308 -10.89 -2.51 0.78
N THR A 309 -11.98 -2.68 1.52
CA THR A 309 -11.93 -2.89 2.96
C THR A 309 -12.35 -4.32 3.31
N TYR A 310 -11.59 -4.92 4.21
CA TYR A 310 -11.78 -6.29 4.66
C TYR A 310 -11.95 -6.30 6.18
N LYS A 311 -12.94 -7.04 6.64
CA LYS A 311 -13.10 -7.43 8.04
C LYS A 311 -12.15 -8.57 8.36
N TYR A 312 -11.58 -8.55 9.55
CA TYR A 312 -10.83 -9.67 10.08
C TYR A 312 -11.19 -9.93 11.53
N THR A 313 -10.85 -11.11 12.03
CA THR A 313 -11.04 -11.48 13.43
C THR A 313 -9.91 -12.38 13.86
N PHE A 314 -9.36 -12.12 15.04
CA PHE A 314 -8.32 -12.93 15.65
C PHE A 314 -8.63 -13.15 17.14
N THR A 315 -8.02 -14.20 17.70
CA THR A 315 -8.09 -14.48 19.14
C THR A 315 -6.78 -14.05 19.78
N VAL A 316 -6.85 -13.15 20.76
CA VAL A 316 -5.71 -12.66 21.52
C VAL A 316 -5.06 -13.83 22.26
N GLN A 317 -3.73 -13.93 22.17
CA GLN A 317 -2.90 -14.93 22.83
C GLN A 317 -2.08 -14.27 23.94
N SER A 318 -1.58 -15.07 24.88
CA SER A 318 -0.76 -14.58 26.01
C SER A 318 0.56 -13.91 25.60
N THR A 319 1.01 -14.11 24.37
CA THR A 319 2.21 -13.48 23.81
C THR A 319 1.91 -12.72 22.52
N SER A 320 0.65 -12.35 22.30
CA SER A 320 0.26 -11.47 21.19
C SER A 320 1.06 -10.18 21.23
N LYS A 321 1.57 -9.77 20.08
CA LYS A 321 2.28 -8.50 19.92
C LYS A 321 1.56 -7.56 18.99
N LYS A 322 1.22 -8.02 17.77
CA LYS A 322 0.75 -7.14 16.69
C LYS A 322 -0.20 -7.82 15.71
N ILE A 323 -1.00 -7.01 15.02
CA ILE A 323 -1.58 -7.32 13.72
C ILE A 323 -0.73 -6.63 12.65
N ILE A 324 -0.35 -7.37 11.60
CA ILE A 324 0.52 -6.86 10.54
C ILE A 324 -0.19 -7.08 9.20
N ALA A 325 -0.54 -5.98 8.52
CA ALA A 325 -1.12 -5.99 7.20
C ALA A 325 -0.07 -5.71 6.13
N ARG A 326 -0.14 -6.40 5.00
CA ARG A 326 0.76 -6.23 3.85
C ARG A 326 0.01 -6.35 2.53
N ILE A 327 0.48 -5.60 1.53
CA ILE A 327 0.04 -5.70 0.15
C ILE A 327 1.25 -5.78 -0.78
N ASN A 328 1.15 -6.59 -1.83
CA ASN A 328 2.22 -6.75 -2.82
C ASN A 328 1.64 -6.83 -4.24
N PRO A 329 2.27 -6.17 -5.23
CA PRO A 329 1.96 -6.37 -6.64
C PRO A 329 2.14 -7.83 -7.06
N VAL A 330 1.29 -8.29 -7.97
CA VAL A 330 1.41 -9.62 -8.62
C VAL A 330 2.12 -9.53 -9.96
N ASP A 331 1.84 -8.48 -10.73
CA ASP A 331 2.29 -8.33 -12.11
C ASP A 331 3.59 -7.51 -12.27
N SER A 332 4.07 -6.95 -11.15
CA SER A 332 5.35 -6.25 -11.04
C SER A 332 6.16 -6.81 -9.87
N ALA A 333 7.48 -6.74 -9.99
CA ALA A 333 8.39 -7.01 -8.86
C ALA A 333 8.60 -5.75 -7.99
N ASN A 334 8.13 -4.59 -8.45
CA ASN A 334 8.33 -3.29 -7.83
C ASN A 334 7.01 -2.65 -7.45
N ASP A 335 7.08 -1.78 -6.46
CA ASP A 335 6.06 -0.82 -6.07
C ASP A 335 6.74 0.56 -5.95
N LYS A 336 6.00 1.63 -6.23
CA LYS A 336 6.49 3.00 -6.18
C LYS A 336 6.91 3.41 -4.76
N ASP A 337 6.19 2.96 -3.74
CA ASP A 337 6.53 3.21 -2.34
C ASP A 337 6.35 1.93 -1.51
N TRP A 338 7.46 1.28 -1.16
CA TRP A 338 7.38 0.08 -0.32
C TRP A 338 7.02 0.38 1.15
N ASN A 339 7.12 1.63 1.60
CA ASN A 339 6.92 1.96 3.01
C ASN A 339 5.44 1.97 3.41
N ASN A 340 4.54 2.28 2.48
CA ASN A 340 3.08 2.30 2.71
C ASN A 340 2.40 0.94 2.41
N ASN A 341 3.17 -0.04 1.90
CA ASN A 341 2.71 -1.41 1.63
C ASN A 341 2.61 -2.29 2.86
N ARG A 342 2.86 -1.73 4.04
CA ARG A 342 2.79 -2.41 5.32
C ARG A 342 2.27 -1.49 6.40
N ASP A 343 1.35 -2.01 7.20
CA ASP A 343 0.85 -1.32 8.40
C ASP A 343 0.78 -2.30 9.57
N GLU A 344 0.86 -1.76 10.79
CA GLU A 344 0.92 -2.51 12.03
C GLU A 344 -0.03 -1.93 13.08
N ALA A 345 -0.70 -2.81 13.81
CA ALA A 345 -1.45 -2.47 15.00
C ALA A 345 -0.90 -3.23 16.20
N ASP A 346 -0.49 -2.53 17.25
CA ASP A 346 0.00 -3.16 18.47
C ASP A 346 -1.19 -3.75 19.25
N ILE A 347 -0.98 -4.93 19.84
CA ILE A 347 -1.93 -5.58 20.74
C ILE A 347 -1.36 -5.41 22.15
N PHE A 348 -1.91 -4.48 22.91
CA PHE A 348 -1.45 -4.22 24.26
C PHE A 348 -2.17 -5.12 25.26
N SER A 349 -1.42 -6.08 25.81
CA SER A 349 -1.68 -6.64 27.13
C SER A 349 -0.83 -5.85 28.14
N GLY A 350 -1.35 -4.69 28.56
CA GLY A 350 -0.62 -3.77 29.46
C GLY A 350 -0.94 -3.99 30.93
N TYR A 351 -0.23 -3.25 31.79
CA TYR A 351 -0.44 -3.30 33.23
C TYR A 351 -1.67 -2.49 33.63
N ASP A 352 -2.45 -3.01 34.58
CA ASP A 352 -3.64 -2.37 35.16
C ASP A 352 -3.42 -2.32 36.66
N VAL A 353 -3.16 -1.13 37.21
CA VAL A 353 -3.16 -0.92 38.66
C VAL A 353 -4.36 -0.09 39.05
N GLY A 354 -4.71 -0.10 40.32
CA GLY A 354 -5.73 0.81 40.82
C GLY A 354 -5.64 0.95 42.32
N ILE A 355 -6.30 1.97 42.83
CA ILE A 355 -6.31 2.33 44.25
C ILE A 355 -7.73 2.41 44.79
N THR A 356 -7.90 1.99 46.03
CA THR A 356 -9.09 2.28 46.83
C THR A 356 -8.63 2.86 48.17
N VAL A 357 -9.05 4.08 48.47
CA VAL A 357 -8.83 4.71 49.78
C VAL A 357 -10.07 4.48 50.64
N VAL A 358 -9.89 4.03 51.88
CA VAL A 358 -10.99 3.83 52.83
C VAL A 358 -10.64 4.39 54.21
N SER A 359 -11.63 4.92 54.92
CA SER A 359 -11.54 5.22 56.36
C SER A 359 -11.75 3.93 57.15
N GLN A 360 -10.91 3.64 58.15
CA GLN A 360 -11.09 2.44 58.97
C GLN A 360 -12.21 2.58 60.03
N TYR A 361 -12.68 3.81 60.29
CA TYR A 361 -13.79 4.09 61.22
C TYR A 361 -15.15 4.24 60.51
N GLY A 362 -15.21 4.05 59.18
CA GLY A 362 -16.40 4.34 58.40
C GLY A 362 -16.59 5.84 58.14
N LYS A 363 -17.84 6.30 58.04
CA LYS A 363 -18.16 7.68 57.61
C LYS A 363 -18.03 8.72 58.72
N ASP A 364 -18.29 8.33 59.97
CA ASP A 364 -18.34 9.23 61.12
C ASP A 364 -17.57 8.66 62.30
N ILE A 365 -16.95 9.54 63.11
CA ILE A 365 -16.37 9.21 64.42
C ILE A 365 -16.70 10.31 65.42
N SER A 366 -16.91 9.95 66.68
CA SER A 366 -17.13 10.93 67.76
C SER A 366 -15.86 11.05 68.59
N ILE A 367 -15.39 12.29 68.81
CA ILE A 367 -14.21 12.63 69.59
C ILE A 367 -14.65 13.41 70.83
N GLU A 368 -14.14 13.01 71.99
CA GLU A 368 -14.45 13.67 73.26
C GLU A 368 -13.95 15.12 73.25
N ARG A 369 -14.78 16.06 73.72
CA ARG A 369 -14.46 17.49 73.77
C ARG A 369 -13.12 17.73 74.47
N GLY A 370 -12.22 18.46 73.81
CA GLY A 370 -10.90 18.79 74.35
C GLY A 370 -9.86 17.67 74.22
N LYS A 371 -10.23 16.51 73.65
CA LYS A 371 -9.29 15.45 73.30
C LYS A 371 -8.86 15.54 71.83
N THR A 372 -7.80 14.82 71.52
CA THR A 372 -7.35 14.54 70.15
C THR A 372 -7.54 13.07 69.85
N ASP A 373 -7.79 12.74 68.60
CA ASP A 373 -7.82 11.36 68.11
C ASP A 373 -6.99 11.22 66.84
N THR A 374 -6.57 10.01 66.53
CA THR A 374 -5.85 9.69 65.29
C THR A 374 -6.82 9.04 64.32
N LEU A 375 -6.99 9.63 63.13
CA LEU A 375 -7.86 9.10 62.09
C LEU A 375 -7.03 8.25 61.11
N PRO A 376 -7.22 6.91 61.09
CA PRO A 376 -6.55 6.02 60.16
C PRO A 376 -7.37 5.83 58.88
N PHE A 377 -6.69 6.02 57.76
CA PHE A 377 -7.10 5.63 56.43
C PHE A 377 -6.20 4.48 55.93
N LEU A 378 -6.76 3.67 55.04
CA LEU A 378 -6.03 2.61 54.34
C LEU A 378 -6.12 2.85 52.84
N ALA A 379 -4.97 2.96 52.18
CA ALA A 379 -4.89 2.91 50.73
C ALA A 379 -4.62 1.46 50.30
N ILE A 380 -5.54 0.87 49.55
CA ILE A 380 -5.45 -0.48 49.01
C ILE A 380 -5.07 -0.35 47.54
N ILE A 381 -3.87 -0.77 47.19
CA ILE A 381 -3.36 -0.76 45.81
C ILE A 381 -3.43 -2.18 45.30
N LYS A 382 -4.01 -2.38 44.12
CA LYS A 382 -4.13 -3.69 43.48
C LYS A 382 -3.65 -3.62 42.04
N ARG A 383 -2.88 -4.62 41.63
CA ARG A 383 -2.58 -4.90 40.23
C ARG A 383 -3.62 -5.89 39.70
N TYR A 384 -4.39 -5.49 38.70
CA TYR A 384 -5.55 -6.21 38.16
C TYR A 384 -5.23 -7.05 36.92
N ASP A 385 -4.12 -6.75 36.24
CA ASP A 385 -3.65 -7.55 35.10
C ASP A 385 -3.06 -8.91 35.54
N GLN A 386 -2.83 -9.79 34.55
CA GLN A 386 -2.16 -11.08 34.70
C GLN A 386 -0.78 -11.11 34.02
N GLU A 387 -0.23 -9.94 33.69
CA GLU A 387 1.05 -9.85 32.99
C GLU A 387 2.18 -10.30 33.93
N GLY A 388 3.18 -10.98 33.37
CA GLY A 388 4.35 -11.41 34.12
C GLY A 388 5.19 -10.25 34.65
N GLY A 389 6.10 -10.57 35.58
CA GLY A 389 7.11 -9.63 36.08
C GLY A 389 6.63 -8.71 37.21
N THR A 390 7.57 -7.90 37.68
CA THR A 390 7.37 -6.91 38.76
C THR A 390 7.47 -5.52 38.16
N ILE A 391 6.48 -4.67 38.42
CA ILE A 391 6.44 -3.29 37.93
C ILE A 391 6.57 -2.31 39.09
N PRO A 392 7.26 -1.17 38.91
CA PRO A 392 7.25 -0.12 39.90
C PRO A 392 5.97 0.74 39.74
N VAL A 393 5.36 1.12 40.87
CA VAL A 393 4.11 1.90 40.97
C VAL A 393 4.32 3.04 41.97
N LYS A 394 4.13 4.28 41.54
CA LYS A 394 4.19 5.46 42.40
C LYS A 394 2.82 5.70 43.04
N LEU A 395 2.72 5.52 44.34
CA LEU A 395 1.59 5.92 45.18
C LEU A 395 1.79 7.36 45.67
N THR A 396 0.77 8.21 45.53
CA THR A 396 0.68 9.52 46.19
C THR A 396 -0.60 9.59 47.02
N LEU A 397 -0.49 9.88 48.31
CA LEU A 397 -1.61 10.15 49.21
C LEU A 397 -1.54 11.59 49.70
N THR A 398 -2.64 12.33 49.58
CA THR A 398 -2.73 13.73 50.00
C THR A 398 -3.94 13.93 50.92
N GLY A 399 -3.72 14.57 52.06
CA GLY A 399 -4.75 14.83 53.06
C GLY A 399 -4.23 15.70 54.20
N PRO A 400 -4.97 15.80 55.32
CA PRO A 400 -4.61 16.64 56.46
C PRO A 400 -3.29 16.27 57.14
N GLY A 401 -2.81 15.04 56.97
CA GLY A 401 -1.50 14.59 57.45
C GLY A 401 -0.32 14.97 56.55
N GLY A 402 -0.55 15.77 55.51
CA GLY A 402 0.43 16.08 54.47
C GLY A 402 0.44 15.07 53.32
N THR A 403 1.37 15.24 52.39
CA THR A 403 1.52 14.35 51.23
C THR A 403 2.51 13.23 51.54
N VAL A 404 2.13 11.98 51.25
CA VAL A 404 2.98 10.80 51.34
C VAL A 404 3.16 10.21 49.95
N THR A 405 4.40 10.01 49.53
CA THR A 405 4.74 9.36 48.25
C THR A 405 5.55 8.10 48.50
N LYS A 406 5.22 7.00 47.80
CA LYS A 406 5.97 5.74 47.85
C LYS A 406 6.11 5.13 46.46
N ILE A 407 7.24 4.48 46.21
CA ILE A 407 7.39 3.57 45.07
C ILE A 407 7.18 2.14 45.56
N LEU A 408 6.22 1.44 44.97
CA LEU A 408 5.83 0.08 45.28
C LEU A 408 6.23 -0.83 44.13
N ASN A 409 6.87 -1.96 44.39
CA ASN A 409 7.16 -2.96 43.38
C ASN A 409 6.06 -4.03 43.42
N MET A 410 5.25 -4.11 42.36
CA MET A 410 4.06 -4.95 42.30
C MET A 410 4.20 -6.12 41.33
N THR A 411 4.04 -7.34 41.82
CA THR A 411 3.88 -8.53 40.98
C THR A 411 2.44 -8.67 40.48
N SER A 412 2.24 -9.51 39.47
CA SER A 412 0.93 -9.79 38.88
C SER A 412 -0.12 -10.18 39.94
N GLY A 413 -1.30 -9.57 39.88
CA GLY A 413 -2.39 -9.81 40.84
C GLY A 413 -2.16 -9.31 42.28
N GLN A 414 -1.00 -8.73 42.59
CA GLN A 414 -0.63 -8.37 43.96
C GLN A 414 -1.54 -7.27 44.53
N ARG A 415 -1.81 -7.37 45.83
CA ARG A 415 -2.45 -6.33 46.65
C ARG A 415 -1.46 -5.83 47.71
N ILE A 416 -1.34 -4.51 47.86
CA ILE A 416 -0.53 -3.84 48.88
C ILE A 416 -1.42 -2.84 49.63
N ASP A 417 -1.40 -2.91 50.95
CA ASP A 417 -2.17 -2.02 51.83
C ASP A 417 -1.19 -1.03 52.49
N VAL A 418 -1.41 0.28 52.31
CA VAL A 418 -0.56 1.35 52.82
C VAL A 418 -1.34 2.21 53.82
N PRO A 419 -0.95 2.25 55.11
CA PRO A 419 -1.64 3.05 56.11
C PRO A 419 -1.32 4.55 55.94
N TYR A 420 -2.32 5.40 56.17
CA TYR A 420 -2.20 6.85 56.23
C TYR A 420 -2.97 7.36 57.45
N LYS A 421 -2.32 8.14 58.33
CA LYS A 421 -2.93 8.58 59.58
C LYS A 421 -2.56 10.02 59.90
N PHE A 422 -3.46 10.73 60.56
CA PHE A 422 -3.23 12.08 61.07
C PHE A 422 -4.03 12.31 62.34
N THR A 423 -3.54 13.21 63.19
CA THR A 423 -4.18 13.56 64.45
C THR A 423 -5.09 14.77 64.26
N VAL A 424 -6.29 14.71 64.83
CA VAL A 424 -7.29 15.78 64.80
C VAL A 424 -7.70 16.14 66.22
N ASN A 425 -8.17 17.37 66.41
CA ASN A 425 -8.81 17.76 67.66
C ASN A 425 -10.31 17.45 67.62
N SER A 426 -10.99 17.63 68.76
CA SER A 426 -12.41 17.37 68.90
C SER A 426 -13.34 18.32 68.14
N THR A 427 -12.87 19.09 67.15
CA THR A 427 -13.71 20.02 66.37
C THR A 427 -14.49 19.24 65.30
N PRO A 428 -15.81 19.42 65.15
CA PRO A 428 -16.55 18.76 64.09
C PRO A 428 -16.08 19.23 62.72
N LYS A 429 -15.59 18.32 61.90
CA LYS A 429 -15.08 18.61 60.55
C LYS A 429 -15.06 17.35 59.70
N THR A 430 -15.33 17.51 58.39
CA THR A 430 -15.08 16.45 57.41
C THR A 430 -13.65 16.54 56.90
N TYR A 431 -12.93 15.44 57.00
CA TYR A 431 -11.58 15.28 56.50
C TYR A 431 -11.60 14.36 55.28
N LYS A 432 -10.83 14.72 54.24
CA LYS A 432 -10.71 13.97 52.99
C LYS A 432 -9.29 13.48 52.80
N VAL A 433 -9.15 12.27 52.29
CA VAL A 433 -7.87 11.71 51.83
C VAL A 433 -8.03 11.32 50.37
N HIS A 434 -7.21 11.93 49.53
CA HIS A 434 -7.09 11.65 48.11
C HIS A 434 -5.90 10.73 47.88
N GLY A 435 -6.06 9.71 47.05
CA GLY A 435 -4.99 8.82 46.67
C GLY A 435 -4.95 8.58 45.17
N GLU A 436 -3.74 8.50 44.63
CA GLU A 436 -3.50 8.17 43.24
C GLU A 436 -2.32 7.18 43.09
N VAL A 437 -2.37 6.37 42.03
CA VAL A 437 -1.31 5.41 41.66
C VAL A 437 -0.97 5.54 40.19
N TRP A 438 0.32 5.70 39.87
CA TRP A 438 0.79 5.89 38.50
C TRP A 438 2.13 5.19 38.25
N PRO A 439 2.47 4.86 36.99
CA PRO A 439 3.83 4.47 36.62
C PRO A 439 4.83 5.57 37.05
N PRO A 440 5.93 5.25 37.76
CA PRO A 440 6.97 6.23 37.99
C PRO A 440 7.57 6.63 36.64
N ASP A 441 7.67 7.94 36.42
CA ASP A 441 8.32 8.55 35.26
C ASP A 441 7.78 8.10 33.90
N LYS A 442 6.52 7.66 33.83
CA LYS A 442 5.87 7.12 32.60
C LYS A 442 6.61 5.91 32.03
N SER A 443 7.27 5.12 32.88
CA SER A 443 8.01 3.91 32.50
C SER A 443 7.16 2.82 31.84
N TRP A 444 5.84 2.88 32.01
CA TRP A 444 4.84 2.06 31.32
C TRP A 444 3.51 2.83 31.24
N GLU A 445 2.56 2.33 30.47
CA GLU A 445 1.22 2.93 30.33
C GLU A 445 0.18 2.03 31.00
N ASP A 446 -0.65 2.61 31.88
CA ASP A 446 -1.75 1.91 32.50
C ASP A 446 -2.90 1.73 31.50
N ILE A 447 -3.44 0.53 31.37
CA ILE A 447 -4.52 0.25 30.42
C ILE A 447 -5.89 0.75 30.87
N LYS A 448 -6.10 0.98 32.17
CA LYS A 448 -7.36 1.48 32.75
C LYS A 448 -7.16 2.64 33.72
N PRO A 449 -6.58 3.77 33.30
CA PRO A 449 -6.20 4.88 34.19
C PRO A 449 -7.35 5.52 35.01
N LYS A 450 -8.61 5.16 34.75
CA LYS A 450 -9.77 5.61 35.53
C LYS A 450 -9.82 5.06 36.96
N ASN A 451 -9.24 3.89 37.24
CA ASN A 451 -9.17 3.32 38.60
C ASN A 451 -7.89 3.74 39.38
N ASN A 452 -7.07 4.60 38.78
CA ASN A 452 -5.82 5.09 39.38
C ASN A 452 -6.02 6.17 40.43
N VAL A 453 -7.25 6.62 40.67
CA VAL A 453 -7.56 7.70 41.61
C VAL A 453 -8.73 7.29 42.51
N SER A 454 -8.62 7.56 43.81
CA SER A 454 -9.68 7.30 44.79
C SER A 454 -9.67 8.36 45.89
N GLU A 455 -10.85 8.68 46.44
CA GLU A 455 -11.01 9.59 47.58
C GLU A 455 -11.87 8.92 48.66
N ALA A 456 -11.53 9.14 49.93
CA ALA A 456 -12.39 8.82 51.06
C ALA A 456 -12.52 10.02 52.00
N SER A 457 -13.60 10.03 52.76
CA SER A 457 -13.85 11.05 53.78
C SER A 457 -14.34 10.45 55.09
N ILE A 458 -14.06 11.16 56.17
CA ILE A 458 -14.56 10.88 57.53
C ILE A 458 -14.99 12.19 58.17
N THR A 459 -16.13 12.20 58.85
CA THR A 459 -16.63 13.35 59.60
C THR A 459 -16.46 13.13 61.09
N THR A 460 -15.77 14.04 61.76
CA THR A 460 -15.69 14.04 63.22
C THR A 460 -16.91 14.73 63.81
N LYS A 461 -17.42 14.19 64.92
CA LYS A 461 -18.44 14.79 65.78
C LYS A 461 -17.83 15.01 67.15
N THR A 462 -18.26 16.03 67.88
CA THR A 462 -17.84 16.22 69.28
C THR A 462 -18.89 15.60 70.18
N PHE A 463 -18.45 14.85 71.19
CA PHE A 463 -19.30 14.48 72.31
C PHE A 463 -18.65 14.93 73.63
N GLY A 464 -19.47 15.13 74.67
CA GLY A 464 -19.02 15.64 75.97
C GLY A 464 -19.62 17.00 76.31
N LEU A 465 -19.88 17.17 77.61
CA LEU A 465 -20.52 18.34 78.20
C LEU A 465 -19.69 19.62 77.97
N ALA A 466 -20.35 20.76 77.88
CA ALA A 466 -19.63 22.03 77.77
C ALA A 466 -18.86 22.30 79.08
N PRO A 467 -17.66 22.91 79.02
CA PRO A 467 -16.96 23.34 80.24
C PRO A 467 -17.87 24.27 81.04
N GLY A 468 -18.31 23.84 82.23
CA GLY A 468 -19.26 24.56 83.09
C GLY A 468 -20.60 23.85 83.33
N GLU A 469 -20.94 22.83 82.55
CA GLU A 469 -22.11 21.98 82.80
C GLU A 469 -21.75 20.84 83.76
N ASN A 470 -21.48 21.15 85.03
CA ASN A 470 -21.31 20.16 86.10
C ASN A 470 -22.64 19.67 86.70
N GLU A 471 -23.78 20.05 86.10
CA GLU A 471 -25.09 19.59 86.55
C GLU A 471 -25.43 18.25 85.90
N ILE A 472 -25.48 17.20 86.71
CA ILE A 472 -26.14 15.94 86.35
C ILE A 472 -27.63 16.25 86.18
N ARG A 473 -28.10 16.42 84.94
CA ARG A 473 -29.54 16.44 84.65
C ARG A 473 -30.05 15.00 84.52
N VAL A 474 -30.52 14.44 85.63
CA VAL A 474 -31.33 13.21 85.62
C VAL A 474 -32.72 13.59 85.10
N ASN A 475 -33.06 13.18 83.88
CA ASN A 475 -34.43 13.23 83.41
C ASN A 475 -35.12 11.92 83.80
N LEU A 476 -35.81 11.91 84.93
CA LEU A 476 -36.73 10.83 85.28
C LEU A 476 -37.98 10.99 84.40
N GLY A 477 -38.06 10.18 83.34
CA GLY A 477 -39.26 10.11 82.49
C GLY A 477 -40.50 9.86 83.35
N GLY A 478 -41.47 10.77 83.23
CA GLY A 478 -42.78 10.66 83.86
C GLY A 478 -43.49 9.36 83.45
N ILE A 479 -44.17 8.81 84.46
CA ILE A 479 -44.97 7.57 84.49
C ILE A 479 -46.01 7.52 83.37
#